data_AF-A0A8S4QTX6-F1
#
_entry.id   AF-A0A8S4QTX6-F1
#
_cell.length_a   1.000
_cell.length_b   1.000
_cell.length_c   1.000
_cell.angle_alpha   90.00
_cell.angle_beta   90.00
_cell.angle_gamma   90.00
#
_symmetry.space_group_name_H-M   'P 1'
#
loop_
_entity.id
_entity.type
_entity.pdbx_description
1 polymer ?
#
loop_
_entity_poly.entity_id
_entity_poly.type
_entity_poly.pdbx_seq_one_letter_code
_entity_poly.pdbx_strand_id
1 'polypeptide(L)'
;MPKCSACGKFLSSTDPGTSKCTSCLLVYHRACVALPATGQLIAAWCCPECKCKLPRDNKCETPIKGLNTSVPKTDINTPQEEYLNTTSLNATIEMDLGQELRLFREELNLTRTEFLEELRAIRADIRGFRTEMADIKSSVTHCKSAGIETGTP
;
A
#
# COMPACT_ATOMS: atom_id res chain seq x y z
N MET A 1 13.71 22.83 -15.47
CA MET A 1 12.85 21.94 -16.28
C MET A 1 11.72 21.42 -15.41
N PRO A 2 10.44 21.54 -15.81
CA PRO A 2 9.33 21.02 -15.02
C PRO A 2 9.39 19.48 -14.95
N LYS A 3 8.98 18.92 -13.81
CA LYS A 3 8.87 17.47 -13.58
C LYS A 3 7.42 17.04 -13.71
N CYS A 4 7.19 15.83 -14.22
CA CYS A 4 5.88 15.20 -14.22
C CYS A 4 5.44 14.96 -12.78
N SER A 5 4.25 15.45 -12.43
CA SER A 5 3.71 15.32 -11.08
C SER A 5 3.16 13.92 -10.75
N ALA A 6 3.15 13.00 -11.73
CA ALA A 6 2.76 11.60 -11.51
C ALA A 6 3.98 10.66 -11.35
N CYS A 7 5.00 10.77 -12.20
CA CYS A 7 6.16 9.86 -12.17
C CYS A 7 7.47 10.49 -11.68
N GLY A 8 7.49 11.81 -11.40
CA GLY A 8 8.66 12.53 -10.89
C GLY A 8 9.79 12.76 -11.90
N LYS A 9 9.71 12.18 -13.11
CA LYS A 9 10.71 12.35 -14.19
C LYS A 9 10.58 13.71 -14.86
N PHE A 10 11.69 14.25 -15.38
CA PHE A 10 11.72 15.52 -16.10
C PHE A 10 10.93 15.45 -17.40
N LEU A 11 10.20 16.51 -17.70
CA LEU A 11 9.49 16.67 -18.98
C LEU A 11 10.50 17.16 -20.03
N SER A 12 10.58 16.48 -21.17
CA SER A 12 11.43 16.93 -22.27
C SER A 12 10.89 18.24 -22.85
N SER A 13 11.78 19.18 -23.14
CA SER A 13 11.41 20.44 -23.81
C SER A 13 10.96 20.23 -25.26
N THR A 14 11.24 19.05 -25.83
CA THR A 14 10.89 18.66 -27.19
C THR A 14 9.69 17.72 -27.28
N ASP A 15 9.10 17.30 -26.15
CA ASP A 15 7.94 16.40 -26.17
C ASP A 15 6.64 17.19 -26.37
N PRO A 16 5.89 16.97 -27.48
CA PRO A 16 4.51 17.47 -27.61
C PRO A 16 3.53 16.80 -26.63
N GLY A 17 4.04 15.87 -25.82
CA GLY A 17 3.29 14.97 -24.94
C GLY A 17 3.09 15.46 -23.49
N THR A 18 3.06 16.78 -23.23
CA THR A 18 2.80 17.31 -21.88
C THR A 18 1.36 17.82 -21.74
N SER A 19 0.81 17.70 -20.53
CA SER A 19 -0.54 18.14 -20.18
C SER A 19 -0.50 18.92 -18.88
N LYS A 20 -1.21 20.06 -18.84
CA LYS A 20 -1.30 20.92 -17.67
C LYS A 20 -2.73 20.89 -17.13
N CYS A 21 -2.88 20.58 -15.85
CA CYS A 21 -4.18 20.59 -15.20
C CYS A 21 -4.70 22.03 -15.09
N THR A 22 -5.95 22.27 -15.46
CA THR A 22 -6.58 23.60 -15.33
C THR A 22 -6.85 24.01 -13.88
N SER A 23 -7.06 23.03 -12.99
CA SER A 23 -7.37 23.29 -11.57
C SER A 23 -6.13 23.53 -10.70
N CYS A 24 -5.14 22.63 -10.74
CA CYS A 24 -3.95 22.71 -9.87
C CYS A 24 -2.69 23.21 -10.58
N LEU A 25 -2.75 23.46 -11.90
CA LEU A 25 -1.64 23.95 -12.73
C LEU A 25 -0.41 23.02 -12.81
N LEU A 26 -0.46 21.84 -12.19
CA LEU A 26 0.57 20.83 -12.27
C LEU A 26 0.68 20.25 -13.69
N VAL A 27 1.89 19.80 -14.04
CA VAL A 27 2.23 19.30 -15.37
C VAL A 27 2.53 17.80 -15.32
N TYR A 28 2.07 17.08 -16.34
CA TYR A 28 2.14 15.63 -16.44
C TYR A 28 2.55 15.19 -17.84
N HIS A 29 3.25 14.06 -17.95
CA HIS A 29 3.29 13.32 -19.21
C HIS A 29 1.88 12.84 -19.53
N ARG A 30 1.46 12.94 -20.79
CA ARG A 30 0.16 12.44 -21.24
C ARG A 30 -0.05 10.96 -20.93
N ALA A 31 1.00 10.14 -21.14
CA ALA A 31 0.99 8.73 -20.79
C ALA A 31 0.74 8.49 -19.28
N CYS A 32 1.28 9.34 -18.40
CA CYS A 32 1.08 9.18 -16.95
C CYS A 32 -0.33 9.51 -16.47
N VAL A 33 -1.15 10.16 -17.30
CA VAL A 33 -2.54 10.53 -17.00
C VAL A 33 -3.54 9.96 -18.01
N ALA A 34 -3.15 8.87 -18.68
CA ALA A 34 -3.98 8.14 -19.65
C ALA A 34 -4.54 9.02 -20.79
N LEU A 35 -3.79 10.06 -21.20
CA LEU A 35 -4.11 10.87 -22.36
C LEU A 35 -3.43 10.28 -23.62
N PRO A 36 -4.10 10.30 -24.78
CA PRO A 36 -3.50 9.85 -26.05
C PRO A 36 -2.21 10.61 -26.35
N ALA A 37 -1.18 9.97 -26.90
CA ALA A 37 0.13 10.62 -27.13
C ALA A 37 0.03 11.86 -28.04
N THR A 38 -0.89 11.84 -28.99
CA THR A 38 -1.19 12.93 -29.92
C THR A 38 -2.66 13.36 -29.81
N GLY A 39 -2.96 14.60 -30.17
CA GLY A 39 -4.33 15.13 -30.18
C GLY A 39 -4.57 16.29 -29.21
N GLN A 40 -5.53 17.13 -29.58
CA GLN A 40 -5.88 18.34 -28.83
C GLN A 40 -6.55 17.97 -27.51
N LEU A 41 -6.07 18.55 -26.42
CA LEU A 41 -6.75 18.41 -25.13
C LEU A 41 -7.98 19.29 -25.11
N ILE A 42 -9.04 18.77 -24.50
CA ILE A 42 -10.20 19.59 -24.14
C ILE A 42 -9.67 20.70 -23.23
N ALA A 43 -10.02 21.96 -23.54
CA ALA A 43 -9.49 23.15 -22.85
C ALA A 43 -9.74 23.12 -21.32
N ALA A 44 -10.70 22.34 -20.85
CA ALA A 44 -11.07 22.16 -19.44
C ALA A 44 -10.50 20.87 -18.79
N TRP A 45 -9.44 20.26 -19.35
CA TRP A 45 -8.90 19.02 -18.79
C TRP A 45 -8.39 19.22 -17.34
N CYS A 46 -8.77 18.28 -16.47
CA CYS A 46 -8.36 18.21 -15.07
C CYS A 46 -7.63 16.88 -14.83
N CYS A 47 -6.56 16.93 -14.02
CA CYS A 47 -5.83 15.73 -13.64
C CYS A 47 -6.71 14.81 -12.76
N PRO A 48 -6.40 13.51 -12.65
CA PRO A 48 -7.19 12.55 -11.87
C PRO A 48 -7.44 12.99 -10.42
N GLU A 49 -6.43 13.61 -9.80
CA GLU A 49 -6.46 14.11 -8.42
C GLU A 49 -7.36 15.33 -8.23
N CYS A 50 -7.49 16.20 -9.23
CA CYS A 50 -8.46 17.30 -9.18
C CYS A 50 -9.85 16.79 -9.57
N LYS A 51 -9.92 15.85 -10.52
CA LYS A 51 -11.18 15.27 -10.98
C LYS A 51 -11.93 14.53 -9.88
N CYS A 52 -11.24 13.87 -8.95
CA CYS A 52 -11.89 13.21 -7.81
C CYS A 52 -12.47 14.19 -6.77
N LYS A 53 -12.04 15.46 -6.79
CA LYS A 53 -12.51 16.53 -5.90
C LYS A 53 -13.66 17.34 -6.51
N LEU A 54 -13.91 17.19 -7.80
CA LEU A 54 -15.06 17.82 -8.44
C LEU A 54 -16.34 17.12 -7.94
N PRO A 55 -17.38 17.89 -7.58
CA PRO A 55 -18.69 17.33 -7.34
C PRO A 55 -19.07 16.44 -8.52
N ARG A 56 -19.48 15.20 -8.25
CA ARG A 56 -20.02 14.36 -9.31
C ARG A 56 -21.28 15.04 -9.81
N ASP A 57 -21.35 15.33 -11.11
CA ASP A 57 -22.59 15.76 -11.72
C ASP A 57 -23.65 14.71 -11.40
N ASN A 58 -24.76 15.16 -10.84
CA ASN A 58 -25.90 14.32 -10.52
C ASN A 58 -26.56 13.92 -11.84
N LYS A 59 -25.94 12.98 -12.56
CA LYS A 59 -26.50 12.40 -13.76
C LYS A 59 -27.77 11.68 -13.35
N CYS A 60 -28.91 12.22 -13.75
CA CYS A 60 -30.25 11.64 -13.56
C CYS A 60 -30.40 10.23 -14.19
N GLU A 61 -29.36 9.68 -14.81
CA GLU A 61 -29.29 8.34 -15.39
C GLU A 61 -28.89 7.25 -14.40
N THR A 62 -28.63 7.59 -13.12
CA THR A 62 -28.63 6.60 -12.04
C THR A 62 -29.88 6.79 -11.19
N PRO A 63 -30.79 5.80 -11.09
CA PRO A 63 -32.07 5.94 -10.41
C PRO A 63 -31.88 5.79 -8.90
N ILE A 64 -31.16 6.71 -8.28
CA ILE A 64 -31.06 6.79 -6.81
C ILE A 64 -31.63 8.15 -6.38
N LYS A 65 -32.91 8.38 -6.70
CA LYS A 65 -33.69 9.37 -5.97
C LYS A 65 -34.29 8.66 -4.77
N GLY A 66 -33.68 8.88 -3.61
CA GLY A 66 -34.21 8.46 -2.32
C GLY A 66 -35.66 8.90 -2.21
N LEU A 67 -36.52 7.94 -1.86
CA LEU A 67 -37.93 8.15 -1.58
C LEU A 67 -38.04 9.05 -0.34
N ASN A 68 -38.12 10.36 -0.55
CA ASN A 68 -38.63 11.26 0.48
C ASN A 68 -40.14 11.10 0.47
N THR A 69 -40.63 10.21 1.31
CA THR A 69 -42.05 9.97 1.55
C THR A 69 -42.71 11.24 2.08
N SER A 70 -43.33 12.00 1.19
CA SER A 70 -44.51 12.80 1.51
C SER A 70 -45.63 12.37 0.57
N VAL A 71 -46.49 11.49 1.08
CA VAL A 71 -47.73 11.06 0.43
C VAL A 71 -48.63 12.30 0.26
N PRO A 72 -49.33 12.47 -0.89
CA PRO A 72 -50.73 12.04 -0.92
C PRO A 72 -51.15 11.26 -2.19
N LYS A 73 -51.96 10.23 -1.90
CA LYS A 73 -52.87 9.41 -2.73
C LYS A 73 -53.18 9.87 -4.16
N THR A 74 -53.08 8.93 -5.11
CA THR A 74 -54.16 8.58 -6.05
C THR A 74 -53.91 7.19 -6.65
N ASP A 75 -55.00 6.44 -6.82
CA ASP A 75 -55.09 5.05 -7.28
C ASP A 75 -54.47 4.79 -8.66
N ILE A 76 -54.00 3.55 -8.91
CA ILE A 76 -54.17 2.74 -10.14
C ILE A 76 -53.43 1.38 -9.98
N ASN A 77 -54.13 0.29 -10.33
CA ASN A 77 -53.68 -1.10 -10.40
C ASN A 77 -52.40 -1.34 -11.22
N THR A 78 -51.42 -2.11 -10.72
CA THR A 78 -50.44 -2.87 -11.55
C THR A 78 -49.84 -4.04 -10.72
N PRO A 79 -49.51 -5.22 -11.33
CA PRO A 79 -49.37 -6.51 -10.65
C PRO A 79 -48.09 -6.68 -9.83
N GLN A 80 -48.13 -7.68 -8.93
CA GLN A 80 -46.97 -8.17 -8.19
C GLN A 80 -45.77 -8.44 -9.12
N GLU A 81 -44.69 -7.68 -8.96
CA GLU A 81 -43.36 -8.12 -9.39
C GLU A 81 -42.54 -8.49 -8.16
N GLU A 82 -41.99 -9.70 -8.22
CA GLU A 82 -41.21 -10.35 -7.19
C GLU A 82 -40.07 -9.46 -6.70
N TYR A 83 -40.00 -9.29 -5.38
CA TYR A 83 -38.83 -8.75 -4.71
C TYR A 83 -37.66 -9.73 -4.92
N LEU A 84 -36.91 -9.56 -6.01
CA LEU A 84 -35.56 -10.10 -6.10
C LEU A 84 -34.67 -9.26 -5.17
N ASN A 85 -34.61 -9.69 -3.91
CA ASN A 85 -33.62 -9.26 -2.94
C ASN A 85 -32.22 -9.60 -3.49
N THR A 86 -31.52 -8.62 -4.04
CA THR A 86 -30.10 -8.71 -4.40
C THR A 86 -29.19 -8.46 -3.20
N THR A 87 -29.58 -8.95 -2.02
CA THR A 87 -28.75 -8.91 -0.80
C THR A 87 -27.91 -10.18 -0.60
N SER A 88 -28.07 -11.23 -1.42
CA SER A 88 -27.37 -12.50 -1.19
C SER A 88 -25.94 -12.58 -1.75
N LEU A 89 -25.54 -11.67 -2.65
CA LEU A 89 -24.20 -11.70 -3.27
C LEU A 89 -23.14 -10.89 -2.51
N ASN A 90 -23.54 -10.01 -1.58
CA ASN A 90 -22.59 -9.18 -0.82
C ASN A 90 -22.10 -9.85 0.48
N ALA A 91 -22.86 -10.82 1.01
CA ALA A 91 -22.52 -11.48 2.28
C ALA A 91 -21.40 -12.53 2.14
N THR A 92 -21.26 -13.18 0.97
CA THR A 92 -20.29 -14.28 0.80
C THR A 92 -18.86 -13.80 0.58
N ILE A 93 -18.67 -12.61 -0.02
CA ILE A 93 -17.34 -12.05 -0.31
C ILE A 93 -16.77 -11.30 0.93
N GLU A 94 -17.62 -10.68 1.74
CA GLU A 94 -17.18 -10.00 2.98
C GLU A 94 -16.73 -10.98 4.07
N MET A 95 -17.36 -12.16 4.17
CA MET A 95 -16.98 -13.17 5.16
C MET A 95 -15.60 -13.78 4.86
N ASP A 96 -15.22 -13.84 3.59
CA ASP A 96 -13.97 -14.42 3.08
C ASP A 96 -12.76 -13.50 3.34
N LEU A 97 -12.85 -12.22 2.97
CA LEU A 97 -11.75 -11.27 3.15
C LEU A 97 -11.42 -11.00 4.64
N GLY A 98 -12.44 -10.95 5.51
CA GLY A 98 -12.24 -10.73 6.93
C GLY A 98 -11.51 -11.89 7.63
N GLN A 99 -11.72 -13.12 7.15
CA GLN A 99 -11.01 -14.30 7.61
C GLN A 99 -9.56 -14.30 7.11
N GLU A 100 -9.35 -14.03 5.83
CA GLU A 100 -8.01 -13.93 5.22
C GLU A 100 -7.15 -12.86 5.91
N LEU A 101 -7.72 -11.68 6.18
CA LEU A 101 -7.00 -10.62 6.91
C LEU A 101 -6.63 -11.00 8.35
N ARG A 102 -7.40 -11.89 8.98
CA ARG A 102 -7.10 -12.40 10.32
C ARG A 102 -5.96 -13.41 10.27
N LEU A 103 -6.03 -14.37 9.35
CA LEU A 103 -4.98 -15.37 9.13
C LEU A 103 -3.66 -14.70 8.76
N PHE A 104 -3.68 -13.72 7.84
CA PHE A 104 -2.49 -12.96 7.48
C PHE A 104 -1.89 -12.20 8.66
N ARG A 105 -2.72 -11.64 9.54
CA ARG A 105 -2.25 -10.98 10.77
C ARG A 105 -1.63 -11.96 11.75
N GLU A 106 -2.19 -13.15 11.88
CA GLU A 106 -1.66 -14.22 12.74
C GLU A 106 -0.31 -14.71 12.20
N GLU A 107 -0.19 -14.93 10.89
CA GLU A 107 1.05 -15.30 10.22
C GLU A 107 2.14 -14.23 10.42
N LEU A 108 1.82 -12.95 10.21
CA LEU A 108 2.76 -11.85 10.49
C LEU A 108 3.22 -11.81 11.95
N ASN A 109 2.31 -12.07 12.89
CA ASN A 109 2.66 -12.10 14.31
C ASN A 109 3.58 -13.29 14.62
N LEU A 110 3.31 -14.46 14.04
CA LEU A 110 4.13 -15.66 14.21
C LEU A 110 5.54 -15.45 13.64
N THR A 111 5.65 -14.96 12.40
CA THR A 111 6.95 -14.65 11.78
C THR A 111 7.71 -13.61 12.61
N ARG A 112 7.01 -12.61 13.16
CA ARG A 112 7.64 -11.61 14.05
C ARG A 112 8.18 -12.25 15.32
N THR A 113 7.45 -13.17 15.94
CA THR A 113 7.89 -13.85 17.17
C THR A 113 9.09 -14.74 16.91
N GLU A 114 9.06 -15.54 15.85
CA GLU A 114 10.17 -16.40 15.43
C GLU A 114 11.43 -15.59 15.15
N PHE A 115 11.31 -14.50 14.41
CA PHE A 115 12.45 -13.60 14.14
C PHE A 115 13.06 -13.02 15.42
N LEU A 116 12.22 -12.63 16.39
CA LEU A 116 12.72 -12.13 17.67
C LEU A 116 13.40 -13.21 18.51
N GLU A 117 12.95 -14.46 18.41
CA GLU A 117 13.59 -15.61 19.07
C GLU A 117 14.96 -15.92 18.45
N GLU A 118 15.03 -15.97 17.12
CA GLU A 118 16.29 -16.14 16.38
C GLU A 118 17.30 -15.03 16.73
N LEU A 119 16.87 -13.77 16.77
CA LEU A 119 17.73 -12.67 17.21
C LEU A 119 18.20 -12.81 18.66
N ARG A 120 17.40 -13.40 19.55
CA ARG A 120 17.83 -13.67 20.93
C ARG A 120 18.85 -14.79 20.98
N ALA A 121 18.63 -15.86 20.22
CA ALA A 121 19.55 -17.00 20.09
C ALA A 121 20.91 -16.52 19.56
N ILE A 122 20.93 -15.80 18.43
CA ILE A 122 22.16 -15.24 17.84
C ILE A 122 22.91 -14.34 18.84
N ARG A 123 22.19 -13.51 19.60
CA ARG A 123 22.84 -12.69 20.64
C ARG A 123 23.41 -13.53 21.78
N ALA A 124 22.78 -14.65 22.13
CA ALA A 124 23.30 -15.58 23.12
C ALA A 124 24.58 -16.25 22.62
N ASP A 125 24.58 -16.71 21.37
CA ASP A 125 25.76 -17.34 20.75
C ASP A 125 26.93 -16.37 20.67
N ILE A 126 26.69 -15.11 20.26
CA ILE A 126 27.74 -14.07 20.24
C ILE A 126 28.33 -13.85 21.64
N ARG A 127 27.51 -13.90 22.70
CA ARG A 127 28.01 -13.81 24.08
C ARG A 127 28.82 -15.06 24.44
N GLY A 128 28.35 -16.25 24.08
CA GLY A 128 29.06 -17.50 24.27
C GLY A 128 30.44 -17.49 23.62
N PHE A 129 30.51 -17.18 22.32
CA PHE A 129 31.76 -17.07 21.58
C PHE A 129 32.72 -16.04 22.16
N ARG A 130 32.21 -14.91 22.67
CA ARG A 130 33.07 -13.91 23.33
C ARG A 130 33.68 -14.44 24.62
N THR A 131 32.92 -15.20 25.41
CA THR A 131 33.42 -15.86 26.62
C THR A 131 34.46 -16.91 26.28
N GLU A 132 34.16 -17.83 25.36
CA GLU A 132 35.10 -18.87 24.93
C GLU A 132 36.40 -18.26 24.39
N MET A 133 36.31 -17.18 23.60
CA MET A 133 37.49 -16.49 23.09
C MET A 133 38.31 -15.83 24.21
N ALA A 134 37.66 -15.30 25.25
CA ALA A 134 38.34 -14.76 26.42
C ALA A 134 39.06 -15.86 27.23
N ASP A 135 38.42 -17.02 27.39
CA ASP A 135 38.99 -18.17 28.09
C ASP A 135 40.18 -18.78 27.34
N ILE A 136 40.06 -18.92 26.00
CA ILE A 136 41.16 -19.34 25.13
C ILE A 136 42.31 -18.35 25.24
N LYS A 137 42.04 -17.04 25.16
CA LYS A 137 43.06 -16.00 25.30
C LYS A 137 43.77 -16.11 26.66
N SER A 138 43.02 -16.27 27.74
CA SER A 138 43.56 -16.45 29.10
C SER A 138 44.47 -17.69 29.17
N SER A 139 44.00 -18.82 28.68
CA SER A 139 44.76 -20.08 28.63
C SER A 139 46.05 -19.94 27.82
N VAL A 140 46.00 -19.29 26.65
CA VAL A 140 47.18 -19.03 25.82
C VAL A 140 48.17 -18.13 26.56
N THR A 141 47.70 -17.08 27.23
CA THR A 141 48.60 -16.22 28.04
C THR A 141 49.22 -16.96 29.21
N HIS A 142 48.46 -17.84 29.87
CA HIS A 142 48.94 -18.64 30.98
C HIS A 142 50.01 -19.67 30.53
N CYS A 143 49.77 -20.37 29.42
CA CYS A 143 50.76 -21.27 28.82
C CYS A 143 52.02 -20.51 28.39
N LYS A 144 51.89 -19.29 27.87
CA LYS A 144 53.03 -18.45 27.52
C LYS A 144 53.85 -18.06 28.75
N SER A 145 53.21 -17.71 29.87
CA SER A 145 53.94 -17.44 31.13
C SER A 145 54.60 -18.70 31.71
N ALA A 146 53.92 -19.84 31.68
CA ALA A 146 54.45 -21.10 32.21
C ALA A 146 55.62 -21.65 31.36
N GLY A 147 55.59 -21.46 30.04
CA GLY A 147 56.69 -21.84 29.15
C GLY A 147 57.94 -20.95 29.26
N ILE A 148 57.84 -19.77 29.87
CA ILE A 148 58.99 -18.90 30.17
C ILE A 148 59.68 -19.36 31.47
N GLU A 149 58.96 -19.95 32.42
CA GLU A 149 59.53 -20.45 33.68
C GLU A 149 60.30 -21.77 33.53
N THR A 150 60.06 -22.53 32.46
CA THR A 150 60.79 -23.78 32.16
C THR A 150 61.93 -23.60 31.14
N GLY A 151 62.11 -22.38 30.62
CA GLY A 151 63.13 -22.03 29.65
C GLY A 151 64.16 -21.04 30.20
N THR A 152 65.04 -21.51 31.07
CA THR A 152 66.37 -20.88 31.29
C THR A 152 67.47 -21.87 30.92
N PRO A 153 68.60 -21.38 30.37
CA PRO A 153 69.66 -22.18 29.73
C PRO A 153 70.34 -23.20 30.66
#